data_AF-A0A9J7EV02-F1
#
_entry.id   AF-A0A9J7EV02-F1
#
_cell.length_a   1.000
_cell.length_b   1.000
_cell.length_c   1.000
_cell.angle_alpha   90.00
_cell.angle_beta   90.00
_cell.angle_gamma   90.00
#
_symmetry.space_group_name_H-M   'P 1'
#
loop_
_entity.id
_entity.type
_entity.pdbx_description
1 polymer ?
#
loop_
_entity_poly.entity_id
_entity_poly.type
_entity_poly.pdbx_seq_one_letter_code
_entity_poly.pdbx_strand_id
1 'polypeptide(L)'
;DGRDFFLYDFSNFSNILQQLQLLELIRAGRAEEALAFASATLAEAGANDPNALTELERSLALLAFPDPHASPFADLLLPSHSQKIASELNAAILKMENQEYTNPKLCSLLRMILWSQNELDKHNIKYTKITDLANATIDKPKLFGGFRRF
;
A
#
# COMPACT_ATOMS: atom_id res chain seq x y z
N ASP A 1 -11.86 5.72 -9.76
CA ASP A 1 -11.00 6.85 -9.41
C ASP A 1 -9.92 6.32 -8.47
N GLY A 2 -8.65 6.65 -8.69
CA GLY A 2 -7.54 5.96 -8.01
C GLY A 2 -7.48 6.20 -6.50
N ARG A 3 -7.96 7.37 -6.04
CA ARG A 3 -7.90 7.77 -4.62
C ARG A 3 -8.84 6.98 -3.72
N ASP A 4 -10.04 6.63 -4.19
CA ASP A 4 -11.00 5.84 -3.42
C ASP A 4 -10.48 4.41 -3.18
N PHE A 5 -9.68 3.90 -4.12
CA PHE A 5 -9.06 2.58 -4.01
C PHE A 5 -7.97 2.53 -2.92
N PHE A 6 -7.10 3.56 -2.85
CA PHE A 6 -6.08 3.65 -1.78
C PHE A 6 -6.70 3.81 -0.39
N LEU A 7 -7.76 4.61 -0.27
CA LEU A 7 -8.47 4.80 1.00
C LEU A 7 -9.14 3.50 1.46
N TYR A 8 -9.69 2.71 0.53
CA TYR A 8 -10.27 1.40 0.83
C TYR A 8 -9.21 0.40 1.31
N ASP A 9 -8.07 0.28 0.61
CA ASP A 9 -6.98 -0.63 1.01
C ASP A 9 -6.39 -0.23 2.38
N PHE A 10 -6.22 1.07 2.64
CA PHE A 10 -5.73 1.57 3.93
C PHE A 10 -6.71 1.32 5.07
N SER A 11 -8.00 1.59 4.86
CA SER A 11 -9.05 1.32 5.84
C SER A 11 -9.17 -0.17 6.14
N ASN A 12 -9.13 -1.04 5.12
CA ASN A 12 -9.12 -2.49 5.32
C ASN A 12 -7.92 -2.95 6.15
N PHE A 13 -6.73 -2.43 5.85
CA PHE A 13 -5.52 -2.73 6.60
C PHE A 13 -5.64 -2.33 8.07
N SER A 14 -6.15 -1.11 8.34
CA SER A 14 -6.39 -0.63 9.70
C SER A 14 -7.36 -1.54 10.46
N ASN A 15 -8.47 -1.95 9.83
CA ASN A 15 -9.47 -2.82 10.45
C ASN A 15 -8.89 -4.20 10.82
N ILE A 16 -8.09 -4.80 9.93
CA ILE A 16 -7.44 -6.10 10.18
C ILE A 16 -6.48 -6.00 11.39
N LEU A 17 -5.70 -4.91 11.46
CA LEU A 17 -4.79 -4.69 12.59
C LEU A 17 -5.52 -4.50 13.91
N GLN A 18 -6.61 -3.72 13.89
CA GLN A 18 -7.44 -3.48 15.07
C GLN A 18 -8.06 -4.77 15.60
N GLN A 19 -8.61 -5.61 14.71
CA GLN A 19 -9.15 -6.92 15.09
C GLN A 19 -8.08 -7.83 15.71
N LEU A 20 -6.89 -7.88 15.11
CA LEU A 20 -5.77 -8.66 15.64
C LEU A 20 -5.36 -8.19 17.04
N GLN A 21 -5.21 -6.88 17.24
CA GLN A 21 -4.85 -6.31 18.54
C GLN A 21 -5.90 -6.65 19.60
N LEU A 22 -7.18 -6.57 19.26
CA LEU A 22 -8.25 -6.94 20.17
C LEU A 22 -8.18 -8.43 20.55
N LEU A 23 -7.98 -9.31 19.58
CA LEU A 23 -7.83 -10.75 19.83
C LEU A 23 -6.61 -11.07 20.70
N GLU A 24 -5.49 -10.37 20.52
CA GLU A 24 -4.31 -10.55 21.37
C GLU A 24 -4.54 -10.07 22.81
N LEU A 25 -5.28 -8.97 23.01
CA LEU A 25 -5.68 -8.52 24.35
C LEU A 25 -6.58 -9.55 25.05
N ILE A 26 -7.54 -10.13 24.32
CA ILE A 26 -8.43 -11.19 24.81
C ILE A 26 -7.63 -12.44 25.17
N ARG A 27 -6.72 -12.88 24.29
CA ARG A 27 -5.87 -14.06 24.50
C ARG A 27 -4.92 -13.89 25.70
N ALA A 28 -4.49 -12.66 25.98
CA ALA A 28 -3.69 -12.31 27.16
C ALA A 28 -4.53 -12.18 28.45
N GLY A 29 -5.86 -12.33 28.40
CA GLY A 29 -6.76 -12.18 29.55
C GLY A 29 -6.93 -10.72 30.01
N ARG A 30 -6.53 -9.73 29.20
CA ARG A 30 -6.57 -8.30 29.54
C ARG A 30 -7.92 -7.70 29.15
N ALA A 31 -8.99 -8.18 29.79
CA ALA A 31 -10.37 -7.86 29.43
C ALA A 31 -10.71 -6.36 29.52
N GLU A 32 -10.24 -5.65 30.55
CA GLU A 32 -10.48 -4.21 30.71
C GLU A 32 -9.84 -3.40 29.58
N GLU A 33 -8.62 -3.77 29.19
CA GLU A 33 -7.90 -3.09 28.11
C GLU A 33 -8.49 -3.41 26.74
N ALA A 34 -8.93 -4.66 26.54
CA ALA A 34 -9.68 -5.05 25.35
C ALA A 34 -10.98 -4.23 25.21
N LEU A 35 -11.71 -4.02 26.31
CA LEU A 35 -12.93 -3.24 26.33
C LEU A 35 -12.66 -1.75 26.04
N ALA A 36 -11.67 -1.15 26.71
CA ALA A 36 -11.26 0.23 26.48
C ALA A 36 -10.82 0.44 25.02
N PHE A 37 -9.98 -0.45 24.49
CA PHE A 37 -9.56 -0.42 23.09
C PHE A 37 -10.76 -0.50 22.15
N ALA A 38 -11.62 -1.51 22.30
CA ALA A 38 -12.74 -1.71 21.41
C ALA A 38 -13.74 -0.55 21.46
N SER A 39 -14.00 0.06 22.63
CA SER A 39 -14.86 1.24 22.71
C SER A 39 -14.34 2.44 21.91
N ALA A 40 -13.02 2.65 21.89
CA ALA A 40 -12.41 3.70 21.08
C ALA A 40 -12.47 3.35 19.59
N THR A 41 -12.18 2.09 19.26
CA THR A 41 -12.10 1.62 17.87
C THR A 41 -13.46 1.47 17.19
N LEU A 42 -14.48 0.97 17.90
CA LEU A 42 -15.84 0.78 17.39
C LEU A 42 -16.49 2.10 16.95
N ALA A 43 -16.20 3.20 17.67
CA ALA A 43 -16.70 4.52 17.32
C ALA A 43 -16.21 4.99 15.94
N GLU A 44 -15.00 4.57 15.55
CA GLU A 44 -14.39 4.90 14.26
C GLU A 44 -14.73 3.88 13.18
N ALA A 45 -14.78 2.58 13.52
CA ALA A 45 -15.09 1.49 12.59
C ALA A 45 -16.54 1.51 12.10
N GLY A 46 -17.50 1.82 12.99
CA GLY A 46 -18.93 1.84 12.67
C GLY A 46 -19.34 2.91 11.64
N ALA A 47 -18.50 3.93 11.41
CA ALA A 47 -18.75 4.96 10.41
C ALA A 47 -18.26 4.55 9.00
N ASN A 48 -17.35 3.59 8.90
CA ASN A 48 -16.57 3.34 7.68
C ASN A 48 -16.91 2.02 6.97
N ASP A 49 -17.14 0.92 7.70
CA ASP A 49 -17.45 -0.38 7.10
C ASP A 49 -18.30 -1.29 8.03
N PRO A 50 -19.53 -1.66 7.65
CA PRO A 50 -20.39 -2.55 8.46
C PRO A 50 -19.85 -3.98 8.61
N ASN A 51 -19.04 -4.48 7.66
CA ASN A 51 -18.44 -5.80 7.78
C ASN A 51 -17.34 -5.82 8.84
N ALA A 52 -16.46 -4.81 8.83
CA ALA A 52 -15.44 -4.63 9.86
C ALA A 52 -16.04 -4.49 11.25
N LEU A 53 -17.15 -3.76 11.37
CA LEU A 53 -17.91 -3.66 12.62
C LEU A 53 -18.37 -5.03 13.12
N THR A 54 -18.94 -5.85 12.23
CA THR A 54 -19.42 -7.20 12.56
C THR A 54 -18.27 -8.10 13.08
N GLU A 55 -17.10 -8.02 12.46
CA GLU A 55 -15.92 -8.80 12.87
C GLU A 55 -15.36 -8.34 14.23
N LEU A 56 -15.40 -7.03 14.50
CA LEU A 56 -15.06 -6.45 15.81
C LEU A 56 -16.05 -6.88 16.90
N GLU A 57 -17.36 -6.85 16.62
CA GLU A 57 -18.42 -7.29 17.54
C GLU A 57 -18.29 -8.77 17.89
N ARG A 58 -18.00 -9.64 16.92
CA ARG A 58 -17.73 -11.06 17.17
C ARG A 58 -16.51 -11.26 18.07
N SER A 59 -15.46 -10.49 17.84
CA SER A 59 -14.25 -10.53 18.65
C SER A 59 -14.55 -10.07 20.08
N LEU A 60 -15.34 -9.01 20.26
CA LEU A 60 -15.80 -8.55 21.57
C LEU A 60 -16.71 -9.53 22.30
N ALA A 61 -17.54 -10.27 21.57
CA ALA A 61 -18.43 -11.27 22.16
C ALA A 61 -17.64 -12.34 22.93
N LEU A 62 -16.35 -12.58 22.61
CA LEU A 62 -15.47 -13.45 23.37
C LEU A 62 -15.29 -12.99 24.84
N LEU A 63 -15.32 -11.68 25.11
CA LEU A 63 -15.22 -11.15 26.47
C LEU A 63 -16.47 -11.43 27.32
N ALA A 64 -17.62 -11.70 26.69
CA ALA A 64 -18.85 -12.01 27.40
C ALA A 64 -18.86 -13.43 27.99
N PHE A 65 -17.90 -14.28 27.61
CA PHE A 65 -17.78 -15.64 28.10
C PHE A 65 -16.69 -15.74 29.18
N PRO A 66 -16.94 -16.50 30.28
CA PRO A 66 -15.93 -16.77 31.30
C PRO A 66 -14.72 -17.53 30.75
N ASP A 67 -14.96 -18.40 29.77
CA ASP A 67 -13.94 -19.07 28.97
C ASP A 67 -14.13 -18.67 27.50
N PRO A 68 -13.17 -17.93 26.90
CA PRO A 68 -13.22 -17.55 25.50
C PRO A 68 -13.30 -18.75 24.53
N HIS A 69 -12.81 -19.92 24.93
CA HIS A 69 -12.87 -21.14 24.11
C HIS A 69 -14.24 -21.82 24.13
N ALA A 70 -15.09 -21.50 25.10
CA ALA A 70 -16.47 -21.98 25.15
C ALA A 70 -17.43 -21.12 24.29
N SER A 71 -16.92 -20.01 23.73
CA SER A 71 -17.69 -19.13 22.86
C SER A 71 -17.95 -19.77 21.49
N PRO A 72 -19.11 -19.48 20.85
CA PRO A 72 -19.34 -19.85 19.45
C PRO A 72 -18.31 -19.21 18.48
N PHE A 73 -17.56 -18.20 18.93
CA PHE A 73 -16.51 -17.52 18.16
C PHE A 73 -15.08 -17.95 18.56
N ALA A 74 -14.94 -19.08 19.25
CA ALA A 74 -13.63 -19.60 19.66
C ALA A 74 -12.68 -19.90 18.48
N ASP A 75 -13.23 -20.02 17.27
CA ASP A 75 -12.48 -20.15 16.02
C ASP A 75 -11.56 -18.95 15.75
N LEU A 76 -11.94 -17.75 16.18
CA LEU A 76 -11.11 -16.54 16.09
C LEU A 76 -9.84 -16.64 16.94
N LEU A 77 -9.84 -17.47 17.98
CA LEU A 77 -8.69 -17.66 18.86
C LEU A 77 -7.75 -18.78 18.36
N LEU A 78 -8.13 -19.53 17.33
CA LEU A 78 -7.31 -20.61 16.81
C LEU A 78 -6.08 -20.08 16.05
N PRO A 79 -4.97 -20.83 16.04
CA PRO A 79 -3.78 -20.48 15.26
C PRO A 79 -4.06 -20.29 13.76
N SER A 80 -5.04 -21.02 13.22
CA SER A 80 -5.48 -20.91 11.82
C SER A 80 -6.01 -19.52 11.47
N HIS A 81 -6.72 -18.87 12.40
CA HIS A 81 -7.23 -17.52 12.21
C HIS A 81 -6.10 -16.50 12.17
N SER A 82 -5.13 -16.61 13.10
CA SER A 82 -3.92 -15.77 13.07
C SER A 82 -3.10 -15.94 11.78
N GLN A 83 -2.99 -17.16 11.25
CA GLN A 83 -2.35 -17.41 9.94
C GLN A 83 -3.11 -16.76 8.78
N LYS A 84 -4.45 -16.81 8.80
CA LYS A 84 -5.28 -16.16 7.79
C LYS A 84 -5.07 -14.64 7.82
N ILE A 85 -5.15 -14.03 9.00
CA ILE A 85 -4.89 -12.59 9.18
C ILE A 85 -3.48 -12.24 8.68
N ALA A 86 -2.46 -13.01 9.05
CA ALA A 86 -1.09 -12.77 8.59
C ALA A 86 -0.97 -12.82 7.06
N SER A 87 -1.67 -13.75 6.41
CA SER A 87 -1.71 -13.84 4.94
C SER A 87 -2.40 -12.63 4.30
N GLU A 88 -3.53 -12.20 4.84
CA GLU A 88 -4.27 -11.02 4.35
C GLU A 88 -3.46 -9.74 4.53
N LEU A 89 -2.79 -9.62 5.68
CA LEU A 89 -1.93 -8.49 6.02
C LEU A 89 -0.68 -8.46 5.13
N ASN A 90 -0.03 -9.59 4.89
CA ASN A 90 1.09 -9.69 3.94
C ASN A 90 0.66 -9.32 2.53
N ALA A 91 -0.52 -9.78 2.09
CA ALA A 91 -1.05 -9.42 0.78
C ALA A 91 -1.36 -7.92 0.67
N ALA A 92 -1.91 -7.31 1.72
CA ALA A 92 -2.17 -5.88 1.77
C ALA A 92 -0.88 -5.04 1.74
N ILE A 93 0.14 -5.41 2.52
CA ILE A 93 1.47 -4.76 2.51
C ILE A 93 2.08 -4.84 1.12
N LEU A 94 2.16 -6.05 0.55
CA LEU A 94 2.75 -6.26 -0.77
C LEU A 94 2.02 -5.45 -1.85
N LYS A 95 0.69 -5.34 -1.77
CA LYS A 95 -0.09 -4.51 -2.69
C LYS A 95 0.23 -3.03 -2.51
N MET A 96 0.29 -2.54 -1.28
CA MET A 96 0.60 -1.13 -0.98
C MET A 96 2.02 -0.77 -1.45
N GLU A 97 3.00 -1.63 -1.18
CA GLU A 97 4.36 -1.46 -1.68
C GLU A 97 4.40 -1.49 -3.21
N ASN A 98 3.84 -2.53 -3.85
CA ASN A 98 3.87 -2.62 -5.31
C ASN A 98 3.14 -1.47 -6.00
N GLN A 99 2.10 -0.89 -5.40
CA GLN A 99 1.35 0.22 -6.00
C GLN A 99 2.21 1.48 -6.23
N GLU A 100 3.24 1.72 -5.43
CA GLU A 100 4.21 2.80 -5.72
C GLU A 100 5.13 2.47 -6.91
N TYR A 101 5.34 1.17 -7.20
CA TYR A 101 6.29 0.66 -8.19
C TYR A 101 5.64 0.19 -9.50
N THR A 102 4.31 0.03 -9.60
CA THR A 102 3.63 -0.51 -10.79
C THR A 102 3.80 0.38 -12.02
N ASN A 103 4.10 1.66 -11.84
CA ASN A 103 4.59 2.49 -12.94
C ASN A 103 6.08 2.76 -12.69
N PRO A 104 7.00 2.01 -13.32
CA PRO A 104 8.41 2.30 -13.21
C PRO A 104 8.64 3.73 -13.68
N LYS A 105 8.83 4.64 -12.71
CA LYS A 105 9.08 6.07 -12.94
C LYS A 105 10.22 6.22 -13.97
N LEU A 106 11.20 5.33 -13.88
CA LEU A 106 12.25 5.17 -14.86
C LEU A 106 11.72 4.92 -16.28
N CYS A 107 10.88 3.91 -16.53
CA CYS A 107 10.34 3.65 -17.87
C CYS A 107 9.50 4.81 -18.42
N SER A 108 8.78 5.53 -17.55
CA SER A 108 8.02 6.72 -17.95
C SER A 108 8.95 7.88 -18.32
N LEU A 109 10.01 8.12 -17.55
CA LEU A 109 11.04 9.12 -17.85
C LEU A 109 11.81 8.75 -19.13
N LEU A 110 12.17 7.49 -19.32
CA LEU A 110 12.83 7.00 -20.53
C LEU A 110 11.96 7.21 -21.77
N ARG A 111 10.65 6.90 -21.68
CA ARG A 111 9.69 7.18 -22.76
C ARG A 111 9.60 8.69 -23.07
N MET A 112 9.57 9.52 -22.04
CA MET A 112 9.52 10.98 -22.18
C MET A 112 10.78 11.53 -22.86
N ILE A 113 11.96 11.09 -22.43
CA ILE A 113 13.25 11.44 -23.04
C ILE A 113 13.24 11.05 -24.52
N LEU A 114 12.92 9.79 -24.84
CA LEU A 114 12.90 9.32 -26.23
C LEU A 114 11.91 10.10 -27.10
N TRP A 115 10.73 10.41 -26.56
CA TRP A 115 9.72 11.23 -27.24
C TRP A 115 10.22 12.66 -27.49
N SER A 116 10.78 13.33 -26.49
CA SER A 116 11.32 14.69 -26.63
C SER A 116 12.45 14.76 -27.65
N GLN A 117 13.35 13.76 -27.67
CA GLN A 117 14.41 13.68 -28.67
C GLN A 117 13.84 13.54 -30.09
N ASN A 118 12.81 12.71 -30.27
CA ASN A 118 12.14 12.54 -31.56
C ASN A 118 11.45 13.84 -32.03
N GLU A 119 10.76 14.55 -31.13
CA GLU A 119 10.14 15.85 -31.48
C GLU A 119 11.19 16.92 -31.84
N LEU A 120 12.29 17.01 -31.10
CA LEU A 120 13.38 17.93 -31.42
C LEU A 120 14.06 17.59 -32.74
N ASP A 121 14.23 16.30 -33.05
CA ASP A 121 14.75 15.81 -34.34
C ASP A 121 13.81 16.21 -35.49
N LYS A 122 12.48 16.08 -35.33
CA LYS A 122 11.48 16.50 -36.34
C LYS A 122 11.54 17.99 -36.64
N HIS A 123 11.75 18.82 -35.62
CA HIS A 123 11.87 20.27 -35.77
C HIS A 123 13.29 20.72 -36.14
N ASN A 124 14.22 19.79 -36.38
CA ASN A 124 15.61 20.04 -36.74
C ASN A 124 16.34 20.96 -35.74
N ILE A 125 15.94 20.89 -34.47
CA ILE A 125 16.51 21.67 -33.36
C ILE A 125 17.79 20.97 -32.93
N LYS A 126 18.86 21.74 -32.71
CA LYS A 126 20.11 21.19 -32.16
C LYS A 126 20.01 21.05 -30.65
N TYR A 127 20.20 19.85 -30.14
CA TYR A 127 20.21 19.57 -28.72
C TYR A 127 21.21 18.45 -28.39
N THR A 128 21.37 18.20 -27.10
CA THR A 128 22.27 17.20 -26.54
C THR A 128 21.52 15.87 -26.46
N LYS A 129 21.96 14.85 -27.21
CA LYS A 129 21.22 13.59 -27.41
C LYS A 129 21.82 12.46 -26.58
N ILE A 130 20.98 11.76 -25.83
CA ILE A 130 21.32 10.49 -25.19
C ILE A 130 21.31 9.41 -26.26
N THR A 131 22.47 8.78 -26.46
CA THR A 131 22.71 7.75 -27.49
C THR A 131 22.74 6.34 -26.91
N ASP A 132 23.24 6.20 -25.68
CA ASP A 132 23.14 4.97 -24.89
C ASP A 132 22.40 5.22 -23.57
N LEU A 133 21.18 4.69 -23.48
CA LEU A 133 20.36 4.77 -22.28
C LEU A 133 20.90 3.93 -21.13
N ALA A 134 21.62 2.83 -21.40
CA ALA A 134 22.11 1.92 -20.36
C ALA A 134 23.36 2.47 -19.67
N ASN A 135 24.24 3.11 -20.45
CA ASN A 135 25.49 3.70 -19.94
C ASN A 135 25.43 5.23 -19.76
N ALA A 136 24.23 5.82 -19.90
CA ALA A 136 23.99 7.26 -19.80
C ALA A 136 24.93 8.11 -20.66
N THR A 137 25.25 7.66 -21.88
CA THR A 137 26.16 8.38 -22.77
C THR A 137 25.41 9.47 -23.53
N ILE A 138 26.06 10.62 -23.67
CA ILE A 138 25.46 11.85 -24.17
C ILE A 138 26.34 12.45 -25.27
N ASP A 139 25.78 12.64 -26.45
CA ASP A 139 26.41 13.37 -27.55
C ASP A 139 26.03 14.85 -27.51
N LYS A 140 27.05 15.71 -27.42
CA LYS A 140 26.86 17.16 -27.52
C LYS A 140 26.61 17.56 -28.98
N PRO A 141 25.78 18.58 -29.24
CA PRO A 141 25.57 19.07 -30.58
C PRO A 141 26.89 19.58 -31.15
N LYS A 142 27.29 19.07 -32.33
CA LYS A 142 28.52 19.49 -33.00
C LYS A 142 28.45 21.00 -33.28
N LEU A 143 29.24 21.79 -32.56
CA LEU A 143 29.52 23.18 -32.90
C LEU A 143 30.37 23.18 -34.17
N PHE A 144 29.96 23.91 -35.20
CA PHE A 144 30.74 24.04 -36.42
C PHE A 144 32.09 24.70 -36.08
N GLY A 145 33.16 23.93 -36.19
CA GLY A 145 34.50 24.47 -36.40
C GLY A 145 34.57 25.05 -37.81
N GLY A 146 34.82 26.35 -37.92
CA GLY A 146 35.02 26.98 -39.22
C GLY A 146 34.82 28.50 -39.25
N PHE A 147 35.49 29.27 -38.38
CA PHE A 147 35.88 30.61 -38.78
C PHE A 147 36.90 30.45 -39.91
N ARG A 148 36.45 30.52 -41.17
CA ARG A 148 37.37 30.81 -42.27
C ARG A 148 37.76 32.27 -42.10
N ARG A 149 38.99 32.51 -41.62
CA ARG A 149 39.68 33.78 -41.85
C ARG A 149 39.90 33.91 -43.35
N PHE A 150 39.32 34.95 -43.94
CA PHE A 150 39.91 35.70 -45.04
C PHE A 150 39.62 37.18 -44.76
#